data_AF-A0A349LYX2-F1
#
_entry.id   AF-A0A349LYX2-F1
#
_cell.length_a   1.000
_cell.length_b   1.000
_cell.length_c   1.000
_cell.angle_alpha   90.00
_cell.angle_beta   90.00
_cell.angle_gamma   90.00
#
_symmetry.space_group_name_H-M   'P 1'
#
loop_
_entity.id
_entity.type
_entity.pdbx_description
1 polymer ?
#
loop_
_entity_poly.entity_id
_entity_poly.type
_entity_poly.pdbx_seq_one_letter_code
_entity_poly.pdbx_strand_id
1 'polypeptide(L)' 'VWQWLIGPYIDVHLRVHNDQNALRALLQPIIKQLWSTCLGTISEIAEPEPPFAAAGCFAQAWSVAEILR' A
#
# COMPACT_ATOMS: atom_id res chain seq x y z
N VAL A 1 -0.69 -9.76 -3.38
CA VAL A 1 -1.54 -8.55 -3.48
C VAL A 1 -0.74 -7.40 -4.07
N TRP A 2 -1.27 -6.72 -5.08
CA TRP A 2 -0.62 -5.60 -5.76
C TRP A 2 -0.80 -4.28 -4.99
N GLN A 3 0.30 -3.63 -4.61
CA GLN A 3 0.29 -2.49 -3.66
C GLN A 3 -0.38 -1.22 -4.22
N TRP A 4 0.02 -0.75 -5.40
CA TRP A 4 -0.96 -0.67 -6.49
C TRP A 4 -2.38 -0.18 -6.21
N LEU A 5 -3.20 -1.19 -5.93
CA LEU A 5 -4.65 -1.11 -5.84
C LEU A 5 -5.14 -0.26 -4.67
N ILE A 6 -4.23 0.13 -3.75
CA ILE A 6 -4.57 0.96 -2.60
C ILE A 6 -5.13 2.33 -3.01
N GLY A 7 -4.63 2.94 -4.09
CA GLY A 7 -5.07 4.24 -4.56
C GLY A 7 -6.54 4.23 -5.02
N PRO A 8 -6.91 3.40 -6.01
CA PRO A 8 -8.30 3.24 -6.43
C PRO A 8 -9.23 2.78 -5.29
N TYR A 9 -8.74 1.93 -4.38
CA TYR A 9 -9.50 1.52 -3.20
C TYR A 9 -9.83 2.71 -2.30
N ILE A 10 -8.85 3.58 -2.00
CA ILE A 10 -9.04 4.80 -1.22
C ILE A 10 -10.07 5.72 -1.87
N ASP A 11 -9.97 5.93 -3.19
CA ASP A 11 -10.92 6.78 -3.93
C ASP A 11 -12.37 6.30 -3.74
N VAL A 12 -12.60 5.01 -3.93
CA VAL A 12 -13.94 4.42 -3.79
C VAL A 12 -14.38 4.44 -2.32
N HIS A 13 -13.49 4.14 -1.38
CA HIS A 13 -13.80 4.15 0.05
C HIS A 13 -14.24 5.54 0.52
N LEU A 14 -13.52 6.59 0.12
CA LEU A 14 -13.89 7.97 0.43
C LEU A 14 -15.23 8.36 -0.19
N ARG A 15 -15.52 7.91 -1.41
CA ARG A 15 -16.81 8.20 -2.07
C ARG A 15 -18.00 7.50 -1.42
N VAL A 16 -17.83 6.24 -1.00
CA VAL A 16 -18.94 5.42 -0.48
C VAL A 16 -19.14 5.62 1.02
N HIS A 17 -18.05 5.68 1.79
CA HIS A 17 -18.10 5.70 3.26
C HIS A 17 -17.69 7.04 3.85
N ASN A 18 -16.83 7.78 3.15
CA ASN A 18 -16.24 9.04 3.65
C ASN A 18 -15.58 8.91 5.04
N ASP A 19 -15.01 7.73 5.34
CA ASP A 19 -14.36 7.43 6.61
C ASP A 19 -12.83 7.45 6.46
N GLN A 20 -12.22 8.56 6.87
CA GLN A 20 -10.77 8.71 6.84
C GLN A 20 -10.06 7.90 7.93
N ASN A 21 -10.74 7.57 9.03
CA ASN A 21 -10.12 6.84 10.14
C ASN A 21 -9.88 5.38 9.76
N ALA A 22 -10.82 4.76 9.05
CA ALA A 22 -10.63 3.43 8.45
C ALA A 22 -9.41 3.39 7.52
N LEU A 23 -9.23 4.42 6.69
CA LEU A 23 -8.10 4.49 5.74
C LEU A 23 -6.74 4.69 6.41
N ARG A 24 -6.67 5.47 7.50
CA ARG A 24 -5.42 5.63 8.28
C ARG A 24 -4.93 4.28 8.83
N ALA A 25 -5.85 3.45 9.33
CA ALA A 25 -5.50 2.11 9.80
C ALA A 25 -5.04 1.20 8.66
N LEU A 26 -5.69 1.29 7.48
CA LEU A 26 -5.34 0.52 6.30
C LEU A 26 -3.94 0.84 5.75
N LEU A 27 -3.50 2.10 5.83
CA LEU A 27 -2.20 2.54 5.29
C LEU A 27 -1.01 2.23 6.21
N GLN A 28 -1.24 1.95 7.50
CA GLN A 28 -0.18 1.69 8.48
C GLN A 28 0.83 0.58 8.06
N PRO A 29 0.40 -0.58 7.54
CA PRO A 29 1.32 -1.62 7.08
C PRO A 29 2.24 -1.14 5.95
N ILE A 30 1.73 -0.32 5.03
CA ILE A 30 2.53 0.18 3.90
C ILE A 30 3.58 1.18 4.39
N ILE A 31 3.20 2.06 5.33
CA ILE A 31 4.14 2.99 5.97
C ILE A 31 5.27 2.24 6.68
N LYS A 32 4.96 1.13 7.36
CA LYS A 32 5.98 0.27 7.99
C LYS A 32 6.91 -0.37 6.96
N GLN A 33 6.38 -0.75 5.81
CA GLN A 33 7.15 -1.38 4.73
C GLN A 33 8.26 -0.44 4.19
N LEU A 34 8.04 0.88 4.18
CA LEU A 34 9.03 1.88 3.76
C LEU A 34 10.37 1.78 4.52
N TRP A 35 10.35 1.16 5.70
CA TRP A 35 11.51 1.00 6.57
C TRP A 35 12.06 -0.43 6.62
N SER A 36 11.34 -1.42 6.08
CA SER A 36 11.67 -2.85 6.29
C SER A 36 12.06 -3.62 5.03
N THR A 37 11.64 -3.21 3.82
CA THR A 37 11.96 -3.94 2.58
C THR A 37 13.07 -3.26 1.79
N CYS A 38 12.77 -2.12 1.20
CA CYS A 38 13.71 -1.25 0.50
C CYS A 38 13.45 0.19 0.95
N LEU A 39 14.50 0.87 1.40
CA LEU A 39 14.38 2.14 2.11
C LEU A 39 13.68 3.19 1.24
N GLY A 40 12.57 3.72 1.76
CA GLY A 40 11.83 4.82 1.14
C GLY A 40 11.05 4.44 -0.13
N THR A 41 10.84 3.15 -0.39
CA THR A 41 10.06 2.69 -1.56
C THR A 41 9.10 1.57 -1.19
N ILE A 42 8.23 1.23 -2.13
CA ILE A 42 7.18 0.22 -1.96
C ILE A 42 7.44 -0.92 -2.96
N SER A 43 7.43 -2.15 -2.46
CA SER A 43 7.49 -3.36 -3.29
C SER A 43 6.24 -3.51 -4.15
N GLU A 44 6.36 -4.20 -5.28
CA GLU A 44 5.27 -4.43 -6.22
C GLU A 44 4.12 -5.24 -5.61
N ILE A 45 4.48 -6.33 -4.92
CA ILE A 45 3.56 -7.31 -4.39
C ILE A 45 3.89 -7.58 -2.91
N ALA A 46 2.85 -7.80 -2.10
CA ALA A 46 2.98 -8.49 -0.81
C ALA A 46 2.16 -9.77 -0.80
N GLU A 47 2.67 -10.82 -0.17
CA GLU A 47 1.93 -12.07 0.02
C GLU A 47 0.63 -11.81 0.81
N PRO A 48 -0.49 -12.47 0.47
CA PRO A 48 -1.77 -12.25 1.13
C PRO A 48 -1.84 -12.85 2.55
N GLU A 49 -0.89 -13.72 2.90
CA GLU A 49 -0.85 -14.43 4.18
C GLU A 49 0.39 -14.02 5.00
N PRO A 50 0.32 -14.05 6.34
CA PRO A 50 1.48 -13.83 7.20
C PRO A 50 2.68 -14.72 6.78
N PRO A 51 3.91 -14.17 6.73
CA PRO A 51 4.33 -12.88 7.28
C PRO A 51 4.15 -11.68 6.33
N PHE A 52 3.32 -11.80 5.28
CA PHE A 52 3.07 -10.76 4.27
C PHE A 52 4.36 -10.33 3.55
N ALA A 53 5.19 -11.32 3.18
CA ALA A 53 6.48 -11.07 2.57
C ALA A 53 6.36 -10.23 1.28
N ALA A 54 7.34 -9.36 1.06
CA ALA A 54 7.45 -8.64 -0.21
C ALA A 54 7.86 -9.59 -1.34
N ALA A 55 7.25 -9.39 -2.51
CA ALA A 55 7.51 -10.15 -3.72
C ALA A 55 7.48 -9.23 -4.95
N GLY A 56 7.93 -9.76 -6.09
CA GLY A 56 8.06 -9.00 -7.34
C GLY A 56 9.18 -7.96 -7.28
N CYS A 57 9.00 -6.83 -7.98
CA CYS A 57 9.94 -5.73 -7.94
C CYS A 57 10.03 -5.12 -6.53
N PHE A 58 11.25 -5.01 -5.98
CA PHE A 58 11.48 -4.48 -4.62
C PHE A 58 11.25 -2.96 -4.52
N ALA A 59 11.33 -2.24 -5.64
CA ALA A 59 11.15 -0.79 -5.72
C ALA A 59 10.27 -0.44 -6.92
N GLN A 60 8.99 -0.25 -6.68
CA GLN A 60 8.01 -0.15 -7.75
C GLN A 60 7.36 1.25 -7.77
N ALA A 61 7.45 1.92 -8.93
CA ALA A 61 7.03 3.31 -9.12
C ALA A 61 5.50 3.54 -9.12
N TRP A 62 4.68 2.66 -9.72
CA TRP A 62 3.20 2.83 -9.69
C TRP A 62 2.64 2.71 -8.27
N SER A 63 3.21 1.88 -7.41
CA SER A 63 2.78 1.71 -6.03
C SER A 63 3.10 2.94 -5.21
N VAL A 64 4.27 3.54 -5.43
CA VAL A 64 4.64 4.83 -4.82
C VAL A 64 3.73 5.95 -5.33
N ALA A 65 3.46 6.00 -6.64
CA ALA A 65 2.61 7.02 -7.23
C ALA A 65 1.18 7.00 -6.65
N GLU A 66 0.59 5.83 -6.46
CA GLU A 66 -0.78 5.70 -5.93
C GLU A 66 -0.92 6.13 -4.46
N ILE A 67 0.17 6.12 -3.68
CA ILE A 67 0.16 6.62 -2.28
C ILE A 67 0.36 8.13 -2.21
N LEU A 68 1.04 8.74 -3.18
CA LEU A 68 1.34 10.17 -3.20
C LEU A 68 0.27 11.03 -3.88
N ARG A 69 -0.72 10.42 -4.51
CA ARG A 69 -1.80 11.09 -5.24
C ARG A 69 -2.79 11.80 -4.31
#